data_AF-T0PR66-F1
#
_entry.id   AF-T0PR66-F1
#
_cell.length_a   1.000
_cell.length_b   1.000
_cell.length_c   1.000
_cell.angle_alpha   90.00
_cell.angle_beta   90.00
_cell.angle_gamma   90.00
#
_symmetry.space_group_name_H-M   'P 1'
#
loop_
_entity.id
_entity.type
_entity.pdbx_description
1 polymer ?
#
loop_
_entity_poly.entity_id
_entity_poly.type
_entity_poly.pdbx_seq_one_letter_code
_entity_poly.pdbx_strand_id
1 'polypeptide(L)'
;MLDDGALPSCSNGGVCDDDANDACDADGECVDGFFPPMHVCRWPRSDCDVPELCTGHSGACPNDRLADFGAPCTGISNGAPCDGQDYCDGNGCCVDQLQPAGALCNDDVDADPCMTPGTCCGTKRTCSAPRKARAGTPCKGESQGHVCDAPDTCDGDGHCVDRFERGKLCKPAQGYTRAVFCNGRTGTCPVSSFMEDSTVDTAVDEVAKASNESGNMLLVHSPPPLLVVGVVGAVVVGIAVAMYQRQPVVTPGDYVALSL
;
A
#
# COMPACT_ATOMS: atom_id res chain seq x y z
N MET A 1 -15.65 -32.87 -67.51
CA MET A 1 -16.13 -32.07 -66.38
C MET A 1 -14.92 -31.88 -65.50
N LEU A 2 -14.32 -30.70 -65.59
CA LEU A 2 -13.22 -30.30 -64.71
C LEU A 2 -13.90 -29.80 -63.44
N ASP A 3 -13.62 -30.43 -62.31
CA ASP A 3 -14.20 -30.08 -61.02
C ASP A 3 -13.54 -28.78 -60.56
N ASP A 4 -14.30 -27.68 -60.64
CA ASP A 4 -13.95 -26.40 -60.07
C ASP A 4 -14.07 -26.49 -58.54
N GLY A 5 -12.97 -26.70 -57.82
CA GLY A 5 -12.91 -26.30 -56.40
C GLY A 5 -12.28 -27.27 -55.39
N ALA A 6 -11.02 -27.66 -55.58
CA ALA A 6 -9.99 -27.83 -54.55
C ALA A 6 -8.76 -28.38 -55.27
N LEU A 7 -7.58 -27.76 -55.11
CA LEU A 7 -6.35 -28.46 -55.44
C LEU A 7 -6.35 -29.80 -54.66
N PRO A 8 -5.89 -30.92 -55.24
CA PRO A 8 -5.74 -32.15 -54.46
C PRO A 8 -4.75 -31.85 -53.33
N SER A 9 -5.25 -31.68 -52.10
CA SER A 9 -4.42 -31.64 -50.89
C SER A 9 -3.77 -33.00 -50.75
N CYS A 10 -2.46 -33.00 -50.50
CA CYS A 10 -1.64 -34.21 -50.54
C CYS A 10 -1.27 -34.71 -49.15
N SER A 11 -1.92 -34.15 -48.13
CA SER A 11 -1.18 -33.87 -46.92
C SER A 11 -1.05 -34.99 -45.89
N ASN A 12 0.01 -34.87 -45.12
CA ASN A 12 0.11 -35.36 -43.74
C ASN A 12 -0.75 -34.47 -42.82
N GLY A 13 -2.06 -34.71 -42.79
CA GLY A 13 -3.01 -33.90 -42.03
C GLY A 13 -2.58 -33.59 -40.59
N GLY A 14 -2.87 -32.36 -40.13
CA GLY A 14 -2.57 -31.89 -38.79
C GLY A 14 -2.77 -30.39 -38.64
N VAL A 15 -2.51 -29.84 -37.45
CA VAL A 15 -2.75 -28.41 -37.17
C VAL A 15 -1.66 -27.47 -37.72
N CYS A 16 -0.53 -28.01 -38.19
CA CYS A 16 0.55 -27.26 -38.83
C CYS A 16 0.54 -27.38 -40.36
N ASP A 17 -0.45 -28.07 -40.90
CA ASP A 17 -0.67 -28.30 -42.31
C ASP A 17 -1.31 -27.07 -42.94
N ASP A 18 -0.75 -26.59 -44.05
CA ASP A 18 -1.24 -25.42 -44.78
C ASP A 18 -1.72 -25.86 -46.17
N ASP A 19 -2.87 -26.53 -46.20
CA ASP A 19 -3.53 -27.07 -47.41
C ASP A 19 -3.64 -26.03 -48.54
N ALA A 20 -3.71 -24.73 -48.20
CA ALA A 20 -3.80 -23.65 -49.17
C ALA A 20 -2.50 -23.41 -49.95
N ASN A 21 -1.37 -23.89 -49.42
CA ASN A 21 -0.04 -23.78 -49.99
C ASN A 21 0.50 -25.09 -50.58
N ASP A 22 -0.31 -26.15 -50.63
CA ASP A 22 0.01 -27.36 -51.37
C ASP A 22 0.20 -27.05 -52.87
N ALA A 23 1.21 -27.68 -53.48
CA ALA A 23 1.56 -27.44 -54.87
C ALA A 23 2.00 -28.73 -55.59
N CYS A 24 1.86 -28.76 -56.90
CA CYS A 24 2.51 -29.80 -57.72
C CYS A 24 3.88 -29.31 -58.20
N ASP A 25 4.89 -30.16 -58.14
CA ASP A 25 6.19 -29.88 -58.73
C ASP A 25 6.20 -30.12 -60.25
N ALA A 26 7.39 -29.99 -60.86
CA ALA A 26 7.55 -30.12 -62.31
C ALA A 26 7.35 -31.56 -62.83
N ASP A 27 7.49 -32.56 -61.95
CA ASP A 27 7.31 -33.98 -62.26
C ASP A 27 5.84 -34.42 -62.05
N GLY A 28 5.00 -33.51 -61.55
CA GLY A 28 3.60 -33.77 -61.21
C GLY A 28 3.46 -34.51 -59.89
N GLU A 29 4.53 -34.57 -59.08
CA GLU A 29 4.45 -35.00 -57.69
C GLU A 29 3.89 -33.85 -56.85
N CYS A 30 3.17 -34.22 -55.80
CA CYS A 30 2.62 -33.23 -54.91
C CYS A 30 3.58 -32.91 -53.77
N VAL A 31 3.66 -31.63 -53.43
CA VAL A 31 4.53 -31.07 -52.42
C VAL A 31 3.66 -30.39 -51.37
N ASP A 32 3.76 -30.89 -50.14
CA ASP A 32 2.99 -30.38 -49.00
C ASP A 32 3.44 -28.96 -48.61
N GLY A 33 2.46 -28.09 -48.38
CA GLY A 33 2.61 -26.78 -47.77
C GLY A 33 2.48 -26.86 -46.25
N PHE A 34 3.39 -26.19 -45.52
CA PHE A 34 3.32 -26.13 -44.06
C PHE A 34 3.29 -24.70 -43.55
N PHE A 35 2.60 -24.47 -42.43
CA PHE A 35 2.69 -23.20 -41.73
C PHE A 35 4.15 -22.90 -41.33
N PRO A 36 4.57 -21.63 -41.38
CA PRO A 36 5.95 -21.25 -41.14
C PRO A 36 6.39 -21.56 -39.70
N PRO A 37 7.72 -21.63 -39.47
CA PRO A 37 8.26 -21.64 -38.11
C PRO A 37 7.65 -20.53 -37.27
N MET A 38 7.39 -20.80 -36.00
CA MET A 38 6.74 -19.88 -35.05
C MET A 38 5.22 -19.71 -35.20
N HIS A 39 4.56 -20.38 -36.16
CA HIS A 39 3.10 -20.51 -36.12
C HIS A 39 2.69 -21.33 -34.88
N VAL A 40 1.89 -20.75 -33.99
CA VAL A 40 1.45 -21.43 -32.75
C VAL A 40 0.41 -22.49 -33.08
N CYS A 41 0.78 -23.76 -32.94
CA CYS A 41 -0.11 -24.88 -33.19
C CYS A 41 -0.79 -25.41 -31.92
N ARG A 42 -0.22 -25.11 -30.75
CA ARG A 42 -0.91 -25.26 -29.47
C ARG A 42 -0.58 -24.08 -28.56
N TRP A 43 -1.63 -23.49 -28.01
CA TRP A 43 -1.49 -22.44 -27.00
C TRP A 43 -1.17 -23.04 -25.62
N PRO A 44 -0.37 -22.33 -24.80
CA PRO A 44 -0.13 -22.73 -23.43
C PRO A 44 -1.42 -22.65 -22.61
N ARG A 45 -1.59 -23.59 -21.68
CA ARG A 45 -2.74 -23.68 -20.77
C ARG A 45 -2.52 -22.98 -19.44
N SER A 46 -1.27 -22.64 -19.11
CA SER A 46 -0.85 -21.95 -17.89
C SER A 46 0.50 -21.25 -18.10
N ASP A 47 0.94 -20.47 -17.12
CA ASP A 47 2.29 -19.88 -17.10
C ASP A 47 3.41 -20.95 -17.12
N CYS A 48 3.13 -22.16 -16.64
CA CYS A 48 4.08 -23.28 -16.61
C CYS A 48 3.99 -24.21 -17.83
N ASP A 49 3.35 -23.73 -18.89
CA ASP A 49 3.15 -24.42 -20.14
C ASP A 49 3.67 -23.52 -21.28
N VAL A 50 4.38 -24.07 -22.26
CA VAL A 50 4.95 -23.27 -23.37
C VAL A 50 4.17 -23.51 -24.66
N PRO A 51 4.08 -22.54 -25.57
CA PRO A 51 3.45 -22.78 -26.87
C PRO A 51 4.29 -23.77 -27.70
N GLU A 52 3.63 -24.70 -28.37
CA GLU A 52 4.26 -25.42 -29.48
C GLU A 52 4.07 -24.67 -30.78
N LEU A 53 5.16 -24.67 -31.54
CA LEU A 53 5.30 -23.93 -32.77
C LEU A 53 5.49 -24.92 -33.90
N CYS A 54 4.82 -24.70 -35.03
CA CYS A 54 5.08 -25.46 -36.24
C CYS A 54 6.55 -25.37 -36.62
N THR A 55 7.08 -26.43 -37.21
CA THR A 55 8.49 -26.52 -37.60
C THR A 55 8.74 -25.93 -39.00
N GLY A 56 7.69 -25.70 -39.79
CA GLY A 56 7.79 -25.31 -41.19
C GLY A 56 8.04 -26.47 -42.16
N HIS A 57 8.07 -27.71 -41.69
CA HIS A 57 8.36 -28.89 -42.51
C HIS A 57 7.55 -30.14 -42.10
N SER A 58 6.48 -29.96 -41.33
CA SER A 58 5.59 -31.04 -40.88
C SER A 58 4.21 -30.48 -40.55
N GLY A 59 3.15 -31.20 -40.91
CA GLY A 59 1.76 -30.89 -40.58
C GLY A 59 1.38 -31.23 -39.14
N ALA A 60 2.20 -32.03 -38.45
CA ALA A 60 2.03 -32.31 -37.02
C ALA A 60 2.61 -31.20 -36.14
N CYS A 61 1.86 -30.81 -35.11
CA CYS A 61 2.41 -29.99 -34.03
C CYS A 61 3.43 -30.82 -33.23
N PRO A 62 4.57 -30.23 -32.80
CA PRO A 62 5.50 -30.90 -31.89
C PRO A 62 4.83 -31.43 -30.62
N ASN A 63 5.50 -32.35 -29.94
CA ASN A 63 5.04 -32.85 -28.64
C ASN A 63 4.91 -31.70 -27.62
N ASP A 64 3.91 -31.81 -26.75
CA ASP A 64 3.66 -30.89 -25.63
C ASP A 64 4.92 -30.75 -24.74
N ARG A 65 5.36 -29.52 -24.53
CA ARG A 65 6.48 -29.14 -23.68
C ARG A 65 5.99 -28.23 -22.57
N LEU A 66 6.53 -28.46 -21.40
CA LEU A 66 6.24 -27.66 -20.21
C LEU A 66 7.37 -26.65 -19.98
N ALA A 67 7.07 -25.60 -19.23
CA ALA A 67 8.09 -24.64 -18.82
C ALA A 67 9.13 -25.33 -17.91
N ASP A 68 10.37 -24.86 -17.98
CA ASP A 68 11.46 -25.40 -17.17
C ASP A 68 11.22 -25.17 -15.67
N PHE A 69 11.82 -26.02 -14.84
CA PHE A 69 11.87 -25.81 -13.39
C PHE A 69 12.44 -24.43 -13.07
N GLY A 70 11.75 -23.67 -12.22
CA GLY A 70 12.18 -22.33 -11.82
C GLY A 70 11.78 -21.21 -12.79
N ALA A 71 11.06 -21.51 -13.87
CA ALA A 71 10.43 -20.46 -14.67
C ALA A 71 9.41 -19.68 -13.80
N PRO A 72 9.37 -18.34 -13.85
CA PRO A 72 8.45 -17.55 -13.05
C PRO A 72 7.01 -17.80 -13.52
N CYS A 73 6.10 -17.90 -12.55
CA CYS A 73 4.67 -18.04 -12.80
C CYS A 73 3.86 -17.23 -11.78
N THR A 74 2.55 -17.15 -12.00
CA THR A 74 1.61 -16.52 -11.08
C THR A 74 0.72 -17.61 -10.48
N GLY A 75 0.92 -17.92 -9.20
CA GLY A 75 0.24 -18.98 -8.49
C GLY A 75 -1.18 -18.60 -8.06
N ILE A 76 -1.75 -19.34 -7.11
CA ILE A 76 -3.12 -19.05 -6.62
C ILE A 76 -3.14 -17.77 -5.80
N SER A 77 -2.06 -17.51 -5.09
CA SER A 77 -2.05 -16.42 -4.14
C SER A 77 -0.99 -15.43 -4.53
N ASN A 78 -1.47 -14.21 -4.75
CA ASN A 78 -0.71 -13.14 -5.37
C ASN A 78 -0.94 -11.86 -4.56
N GLY A 79 0.14 -11.16 -4.22
CA GLY A 79 0.09 -9.78 -3.70
C GLY A 79 -0.26 -9.66 -2.22
N ALA A 80 -0.23 -10.74 -1.45
CA ALA A 80 -0.24 -10.63 0.00
C ALA A 80 1.15 -10.16 0.51
N PRO A 81 1.25 -9.54 1.71
CA PRO A 81 2.53 -8.94 2.13
C PRO A 81 3.69 -9.94 2.34
N CYS A 82 3.38 -11.21 2.60
CA CYS A 82 4.38 -12.29 2.73
C CYS A 82 4.39 -13.24 1.53
N ASP A 83 3.88 -12.78 0.40
CA ASP A 83 3.82 -13.53 -0.84
C ASP A 83 5.15 -13.39 -1.59
N GLY A 84 5.67 -14.53 -2.08
CA GLY A 84 6.90 -14.59 -2.86
C GLY A 84 6.62 -14.60 -4.35
N GLN A 85 7.68 -14.55 -5.17
CA GLN A 85 7.58 -14.87 -6.59
C GLN A 85 7.40 -16.38 -6.75
N ASP A 86 6.36 -16.80 -7.46
CA ASP A 86 6.06 -18.21 -7.70
C ASP A 86 6.88 -18.76 -8.87
N TYR A 87 7.10 -20.08 -8.86
CA TYR A 87 7.91 -20.76 -9.85
C TYR A 87 7.32 -22.11 -10.28
N CYS A 88 7.56 -22.48 -11.53
CA CYS A 88 7.17 -23.75 -12.09
C CYS A 88 8.00 -24.91 -11.52
N ASP A 89 7.35 -26.06 -11.32
CA ASP A 89 7.99 -27.30 -10.85
C ASP A 89 8.64 -28.14 -11.97
N GLY A 90 8.57 -27.69 -13.22
CA GLY A 90 9.02 -28.42 -14.41
C GLY A 90 8.05 -29.49 -14.92
N ASN A 91 6.92 -29.68 -14.25
CA ASN A 91 5.85 -30.63 -14.63
C ASN A 91 4.52 -29.91 -14.88
N GLY A 92 4.58 -28.61 -15.20
CA GLY A 92 3.41 -27.80 -15.55
C GLY A 92 2.62 -27.26 -14.37
N CYS A 93 3.10 -27.45 -13.13
CA CYS A 93 2.47 -26.86 -11.94
C CYS A 93 3.21 -25.59 -11.51
N CYS A 94 2.47 -24.51 -11.31
CA CYS A 94 2.98 -23.33 -10.64
C CYS A 94 2.96 -23.56 -9.12
N VAL A 95 4.10 -23.35 -8.45
CA VAL A 95 4.25 -23.57 -7.01
C VAL A 95 4.36 -22.24 -6.30
N ASP A 96 3.35 -21.94 -5.49
CA ASP A 96 3.32 -20.73 -4.70
C ASP A 96 4.51 -20.65 -3.72
N GLN A 97 5.22 -19.53 -3.70
CA GLN A 97 6.31 -19.24 -2.79
C GLN A 97 5.89 -18.23 -1.72
N LEU A 98 6.59 -18.29 -0.59
CA LEU A 98 6.40 -17.35 0.51
C LEU A 98 7.70 -16.60 0.77
N GLN A 99 7.56 -15.37 1.24
CA GLN A 99 8.70 -14.64 1.79
C GLN A 99 9.33 -15.42 2.96
N PRO A 100 10.66 -15.36 3.14
CA PRO A 100 11.32 -16.10 4.18
C PRO A 100 10.87 -15.63 5.57
N ALA A 101 11.02 -16.51 6.57
CA ALA A 101 10.74 -16.15 7.95
C ALA A 101 11.61 -14.96 8.38
N GLY A 102 11.00 -13.93 8.97
CA GLY A 102 11.66 -12.70 9.38
C GLY A 102 11.72 -11.61 8.31
N ALA A 103 11.30 -11.87 7.06
CA ALA A 103 11.14 -10.81 6.07
C ALA A 103 10.14 -9.75 6.59
N LEU A 104 10.51 -8.48 6.47
CA LEU A 104 9.63 -7.37 6.79
C LEU A 104 8.48 -7.32 5.77
N CYS A 105 7.26 -7.10 6.24
CA CYS A 105 6.07 -7.14 5.38
C CYS A 105 5.10 -5.97 5.59
N ASN A 106 5.46 -5.00 6.42
CA ASN A 106 4.71 -3.75 6.60
C ASN A 106 5.71 -2.59 6.52
N ASP A 107 5.50 -1.69 5.56
CA ASP A 107 6.40 -0.55 5.33
C ASP A 107 5.98 0.68 6.16
N ASP A 108 4.73 0.70 6.66
CA ASP A 108 4.13 1.86 7.35
C ASP A 108 4.54 2.01 8.83
N VAL A 109 5.51 1.23 9.30
CA VAL A 109 5.90 1.18 10.72
C VAL A 109 7.14 2.03 11.01
N ASP A 110 7.73 2.62 9.98
CA ASP A 110 9.02 3.31 10.03
C ASP A 110 8.99 4.72 10.64
N ALA A 111 7.83 5.22 11.10
CA ALA A 111 7.75 6.55 11.69
C ALA A 111 8.00 6.60 13.21
N ASP A 112 7.69 5.54 13.96
CA ASP A 112 7.81 5.58 15.43
C ASP A 112 8.80 4.52 15.98
N PRO A 113 9.85 4.93 16.70
CA PRO A 113 10.85 4.01 17.26
C PRO A 113 10.29 3.06 18.34
N CYS A 114 9.06 3.27 18.80
CA CYS A 114 8.33 2.39 19.71
C CYS A 114 7.45 1.37 19.00
N MET A 115 7.50 1.31 17.67
CA MET A 115 6.82 0.33 16.85
C MET A 115 7.85 -0.57 16.15
N THR A 116 7.54 -1.86 16.09
CA THR A 116 8.32 -2.82 15.31
C THR A 116 7.47 -3.35 14.16
N PRO A 117 8.02 -3.37 12.93
CA PRO A 117 7.28 -3.84 11.77
C PRO A 117 6.86 -5.30 11.90
N GLY A 118 5.78 -5.64 11.19
CA GLY A 118 5.35 -7.02 11.05
C GLY A 118 6.38 -7.81 10.24
N THR A 119 6.51 -9.08 10.57
CA THR A 119 7.38 -10.04 9.88
C THR A 119 6.61 -11.24 9.35
N CYS A 120 7.14 -11.82 8.28
CA CYS A 120 6.67 -13.07 7.71
C CYS A 120 7.09 -14.26 8.56
N CYS A 121 6.24 -15.27 8.64
CA CYS A 121 6.55 -16.51 9.36
C CYS A 121 7.15 -17.60 8.47
N GLY A 122 7.23 -17.38 7.15
CA GLY A 122 7.71 -18.35 6.16
C GLY A 122 6.76 -19.50 5.81
N THR A 123 5.56 -19.54 6.41
CA THR A 123 4.58 -20.62 6.18
C THR A 123 3.17 -20.11 5.87
N LYS A 124 2.95 -18.79 5.94
CA LYS A 124 1.68 -18.13 5.61
C LYS A 124 1.96 -16.83 4.87
N ARG A 125 0.97 -16.43 4.08
CA ARG A 125 0.98 -15.22 3.22
C ARG A 125 0.64 -13.93 3.96
N THR A 126 0.02 -14.07 5.14
CA THR A 126 -0.35 -12.94 5.98
C THR A 126 0.85 -12.46 6.78
N CYS A 127 1.05 -11.14 6.84
CA CYS A 127 2.00 -10.54 7.75
C CYS A 127 1.52 -10.67 9.20
N SER A 128 2.46 -10.74 10.15
CA SER A 128 2.13 -10.52 11.54
C SER A 128 1.73 -9.06 11.79
N ALA A 129 0.87 -8.83 12.77
CA ALA A 129 0.57 -7.47 13.19
C ALA A 129 1.85 -6.78 13.72
N PRO A 130 2.04 -5.47 13.47
CA PRO A 130 3.07 -4.69 14.12
C PRO A 130 3.03 -4.86 15.64
N ARG A 131 4.18 -4.81 16.30
CA ARG A 131 4.26 -4.92 17.76
C ARG A 131 4.69 -3.60 18.38
N LYS A 132 3.97 -3.21 19.41
CA LYS A 132 4.28 -2.06 20.26
C LYS A 132 5.40 -2.44 21.23
N ALA A 133 6.38 -1.57 21.40
CA ALA A 133 7.38 -1.68 22.47
C ALA A 133 6.69 -1.58 23.83
N ARG A 134 7.29 -2.18 24.87
CA ARG A 134 6.77 -2.07 26.23
C ARG A 134 6.89 -0.64 26.72
N ALA A 135 5.96 -0.21 27.59
CA ALA A 135 6.09 1.05 28.29
C ALA A 135 7.45 1.13 29.02
N GLY A 136 8.14 2.26 28.88
CA GLY A 136 9.49 2.47 29.44
C GLY A 136 10.65 1.99 28.56
N THR A 137 10.38 1.35 27.41
CA THR A 137 11.46 1.02 26.44
C THR A 137 12.12 2.33 25.97
N PRO A 138 13.47 2.44 25.99
CA PRO A 138 14.14 3.64 25.52
C PRO A 138 13.83 3.92 24.06
N CYS A 139 13.57 5.17 23.74
CA CYS A 139 13.37 5.64 22.37
C CYS A 139 14.07 7.00 22.19
N LYS A 140 13.99 7.56 20.98
CA LYS A 140 14.52 8.88 20.68
C LYS A 140 13.37 9.74 20.16
N GLY A 141 12.90 10.67 20.98
CA GLY A 141 11.83 11.60 20.66
C GLY A 141 12.32 12.88 19.98
N GLU A 142 11.50 13.92 19.99
CA GLU A 142 11.76 15.16 19.25
C GLU A 142 12.70 16.10 20.02
N SER A 143 12.57 16.19 21.35
CA SER A 143 13.48 16.96 22.20
C SER A 143 14.77 16.18 22.44
N GLN A 144 15.93 16.77 22.13
CA GLN A 144 17.23 16.09 22.27
C GLN A 144 18.32 17.03 22.78
N GLY A 145 19.05 16.59 23.81
CA GLY A 145 20.33 17.18 24.23
C GLY A 145 20.22 18.52 24.96
N HIS A 146 19.03 18.89 25.41
CA HIS A 146 18.85 20.07 26.25
C HIS A 146 19.11 19.76 27.74
N VAL A 147 19.36 20.78 28.56
CA VAL A 147 19.74 20.58 29.98
C VAL A 147 18.64 19.91 30.83
N CYS A 148 17.36 20.11 30.50
CA CYS A 148 16.23 19.45 31.15
C CYS A 148 15.72 18.23 30.40
N ASP A 149 16.42 17.82 29.34
CA ASP A 149 16.07 16.65 28.56
C ASP A 149 16.40 15.39 29.38
N ALA A 150 15.42 14.49 29.51
CA ALA A 150 15.59 13.18 30.12
C ALA A 150 15.49 12.10 29.02
N PRO A 151 15.99 10.88 29.25
CA PRO A 151 15.87 9.81 28.26
C PRO A 151 14.39 9.51 27.90
N ASP A 152 14.07 9.60 26.63
CA ASP A 152 12.72 9.35 26.12
C ASP A 152 12.33 7.88 26.25
N THR A 153 11.03 7.65 26.39
CA THR A 153 10.52 6.29 26.61
C THR A 153 9.21 6.06 25.89
N CYS A 154 9.01 4.84 25.44
CA CYS A 154 7.74 4.40 24.89
C CYS A 154 6.62 4.44 25.94
N ASP A 155 5.41 4.84 25.53
CA ASP A 155 4.20 4.79 26.35
C ASP A 155 3.61 3.38 26.50
N GLY A 156 4.00 2.44 25.63
CA GLY A 156 3.40 1.10 25.53
C GLY A 156 2.27 1.01 24.51
N ASP A 157 1.82 2.15 24.00
CA ASP A 157 0.83 2.28 22.94
C ASP A 157 1.42 2.48 21.55
N GLY A 158 2.74 2.55 21.46
CA GLY A 158 3.47 2.64 20.20
C GLY A 158 3.94 4.05 19.89
N HIS A 159 3.93 4.95 20.87
CA HIS A 159 4.49 6.29 20.72
C HIS A 159 5.73 6.48 21.57
N CYS A 160 6.75 7.11 20.97
CA CYS A 160 7.85 7.67 21.74
C CYS A 160 7.43 8.95 22.43
N VAL A 161 7.59 9.01 23.75
CA VAL A 161 7.22 10.17 24.55
C VAL A 161 8.46 10.84 25.11
N ASP A 162 8.61 12.13 24.77
CA ASP A 162 9.66 12.99 25.32
C ASP A 162 9.57 13.03 26.85
N ARG A 163 10.70 12.81 27.52
CA ARG A 163 10.79 12.89 28.98
C ARG A 163 11.61 14.09 29.41
N PHE A 164 11.16 14.74 30.47
CA PHE A 164 11.81 15.94 30.98
C PHE A 164 12.14 15.80 32.46
N GLU A 165 13.35 16.22 32.81
CA GLU A 165 13.84 16.28 34.18
C GLU A 165 12.99 17.24 35.02
N ARG A 166 12.75 16.91 36.28
CA ARG A 166 12.08 17.80 37.24
C ARG A 166 13.01 18.08 38.42
N GLY A 167 13.20 19.36 38.75
CA GLY A 167 14.06 19.78 39.86
C GLY A 167 15.57 19.75 39.57
N LYS A 168 16.00 19.31 38.39
CA LYS A 168 17.38 19.44 37.92
C LYS A 168 17.75 20.93 37.77
N LEU A 169 18.94 21.31 38.24
CA LEU A 169 19.45 22.67 38.07
C LEU A 169 19.62 22.96 36.58
N CYS A 170 18.86 23.93 36.08
CA CYS A 170 18.83 24.28 34.67
C CYS A 170 19.78 25.44 34.35
N LYS A 171 19.69 26.52 35.14
CA LYS A 171 20.61 27.66 35.09
C LYS A 171 21.01 28.04 36.51
N PRO A 172 22.31 28.23 36.79
CA PRO A 172 22.77 28.71 38.09
C PRO A 172 22.29 30.15 38.32
N ALA A 173 22.19 30.54 39.59
CA ALA A 173 21.96 31.94 39.96
C ALA A 173 23.10 32.82 39.44
N GLN A 174 22.77 33.97 38.85
CA GLN A 174 23.76 34.99 38.43
C GLN A 174 23.36 36.36 38.99
N GLY A 175 24.23 36.95 39.81
CA GLY A 175 23.95 38.22 40.48
C GLY A 175 22.76 38.12 41.43
N TYR A 176 21.72 38.93 41.18
CA TYR A 176 20.49 38.96 41.98
C TYR A 176 19.39 38.02 41.48
N THR A 177 19.66 37.19 40.46
CA THR A 177 18.67 36.24 39.93
C THR A 177 18.68 34.94 40.71
N ARG A 178 17.49 34.35 40.93
CA ARG A 178 17.36 33.00 41.50
C ARG A 178 17.79 31.93 40.50
N ALA A 179 18.28 30.79 41.01
CA ALA A 179 18.51 29.62 40.18
C ALA A 179 17.21 29.16 39.50
N VAL A 180 17.32 28.67 38.26
CA VAL A 180 16.20 28.12 37.49
C VAL A 180 16.32 26.62 37.46
N PHE A 181 15.22 25.92 37.76
CA PHE A 181 15.15 24.47 37.77
C PHE A 181 14.21 23.97 36.68
N CYS A 182 14.44 22.75 36.21
CA CYS A 182 13.59 22.09 35.24
C CYS A 182 12.20 21.84 35.84
N ASN A 183 11.14 22.14 35.08
CA ASN A 183 9.74 22.01 35.51
C ASN A 183 9.11 20.66 35.14
N GLY A 184 9.84 19.78 34.43
CA GLY A 184 9.34 18.51 33.93
C GLY A 184 8.38 18.61 32.74
N ARG A 185 8.35 19.75 32.02
CA ARG A 185 7.47 19.95 30.85
C ARG A 185 8.19 20.22 29.53
N THR A 186 9.44 20.70 29.57
CA THR A 186 10.23 21.04 28.38
C THR A 186 11.70 20.67 28.56
N GLY A 187 12.40 20.32 27.49
CA GLY A 187 13.83 20.03 27.52
C GLY A 187 14.69 21.28 27.80
N THR A 188 14.18 22.47 27.48
CA THR A 188 14.86 23.76 27.73
C THR A 188 14.49 24.36 29.09
N CYS A 189 15.32 25.30 29.57
CA CYS A 189 15.03 26.00 30.82
C CYS A 189 13.75 26.83 30.72
N PRO A 190 12.81 26.69 31.67
CA PRO A 190 11.65 27.55 31.71
C PRO A 190 12.10 29.00 31.85
N VAL A 191 11.47 29.90 31.11
CA VAL A 191 11.59 31.33 31.37
C VAL A 191 10.75 31.63 32.60
N SER A 192 11.32 32.37 33.55
CA SER A 192 10.54 32.90 34.65
C SER A 192 9.61 33.98 34.11
N SER A 193 8.34 33.65 33.87
CA SER A 193 7.29 34.66 33.80
C SER A 193 7.25 35.33 35.17
N PHE A 194 7.62 36.61 35.23
CA PHE A 194 7.66 37.41 36.46
C PHE A 194 6.25 37.72 37.03
N MET A 195 5.23 36.93 36.70
CA MET A 195 3.83 37.21 37.05
C MET A 195 2.98 36.01 37.49
N GLU A 196 3.53 34.83 37.78
CA GLU A 196 2.72 33.72 38.31
C GLU A 196 3.49 32.96 39.41
N ASP A 197 3.69 33.63 40.54
CA ASP A 197 3.98 32.97 41.81
C ASP A 197 2.81 33.26 42.76
N SER A 198 1.71 32.51 42.61
CA SER A 198 0.75 32.19 43.67
C SER A 198 -0.44 31.38 43.13
N THR A 199 -0.22 30.17 42.65
CA THR A 199 -1.16 29.08 42.90
C THR A 199 -0.38 27.78 43.03
N VAL A 200 -0.04 27.50 44.29
CA VAL A 200 0.25 26.14 44.74
C VAL A 200 -0.94 25.27 44.34
N ASP A 201 -0.61 24.19 43.64
CA ASP A 201 -1.51 23.13 43.22
C ASP A 201 -2.03 22.39 44.48
N THR A 202 -3.03 22.97 45.13
CA THR A 202 -3.87 22.32 46.16
C THR A 202 -5.31 22.76 45.97
N ALA A 203 -6.01 22.21 44.97
CA ALA A 203 -7.46 21.96 44.98
C ALA A 203 -7.95 21.47 43.61
N VAL A 204 -7.92 20.15 43.39
CA VAL A 204 -8.92 19.46 42.56
C VAL A 204 -9.25 18.12 43.24
N ASP A 205 -9.68 18.21 44.48
CA ASP A 205 -10.68 17.28 45.03
C ASP A 205 -11.41 18.02 46.17
N GLU A 206 -12.74 17.98 46.10
CA GLU A 206 -13.71 18.53 47.07
C GLU A 206 -13.99 20.05 47.11
N VAL A 207 -14.75 20.59 46.14
CA VAL A 207 -15.88 21.50 46.48
C VAL A 207 -17.00 21.36 45.43
N ALA A 208 -17.82 20.33 45.57
CA ALA A 208 -19.15 20.30 44.96
C ALA A 208 -20.16 19.82 46.00
N LYS A 209 -20.53 20.69 46.95
CA LYS A 209 -21.80 20.59 47.70
C LYS A 209 -22.10 21.86 48.51
N ALA A 210 -23.32 22.37 48.29
CA ALA A 210 -24.07 23.38 49.05
C ALA A 210 -23.50 24.81 49.01
N SER A 211 -24.27 25.86 48.74
CA SER A 211 -25.63 26.12 49.19
C SER A 211 -26.50 26.83 48.15
N ASN A 212 -27.74 26.35 48.06
CA ASN A 212 -28.89 27.05 47.52
C ASN A 212 -29.41 28.12 48.51
N GLU A 213 -30.35 28.94 48.02
CA GLU A 213 -31.24 29.89 48.72
C GLU A 213 -30.68 31.32 48.87
N SER A 214 -31.33 32.42 48.43
CA SER A 214 -32.78 32.66 48.29
C SER A 214 -33.10 33.99 47.54
N GLY A 215 -34.29 34.05 46.91
CA GLY A 215 -35.09 35.28 46.70
C GLY A 215 -34.94 36.00 45.34
N ASN A 216 -35.77 35.73 44.33
CA ASN A 216 -37.11 36.33 44.09
C ASN A 216 -37.08 37.64 43.27
N MET A 217 -37.55 37.62 42.00
CA MET A 217 -38.56 38.56 41.48
C MET A 217 -39.12 38.17 40.09
N LEU A 218 -40.41 37.82 40.10
CA LEU A 218 -41.50 37.97 39.11
C LEU A 218 -41.37 37.62 37.61
N LEU A 219 -42.10 36.54 37.29
CA LEU A 219 -42.99 36.22 36.15
C LEU A 219 -43.48 37.34 35.21
N VAL A 220 -43.39 37.09 33.89
CA VAL A 220 -44.48 37.38 32.92
C VAL A 220 -44.67 36.19 31.98
N HIS A 221 -45.94 35.88 31.74
CA HIS A 221 -46.55 34.67 31.20
C HIS A 221 -46.70 34.72 29.67
N SER A 222 -46.52 33.60 28.94
CA SER A 222 -47.14 33.36 27.60
C SER A 222 -47.07 31.86 27.19
N PRO A 223 -48.20 31.19 26.86
CA PRO A 223 -48.28 29.83 26.30
C PRO A 223 -48.71 29.85 24.80
N PRO A 224 -48.95 28.71 24.08
CA PRO A 224 -48.48 27.32 24.17
C PRO A 224 -47.85 26.82 22.82
N PRO A 225 -47.40 25.54 22.70
CA PRO A 225 -46.92 24.97 21.44
C PRO A 225 -48.04 24.34 20.60
N LEU A 226 -47.92 24.40 19.27
CA LEU A 226 -48.74 23.62 18.33
C LEU A 226 -47.85 22.89 17.32
N LEU A 227 -47.97 21.57 17.38
CA LEU A 227 -47.45 20.55 16.47
C LEU A 227 -48.13 20.70 15.09
N VAL A 228 -47.35 20.80 14.01
CA VAL A 228 -47.84 20.56 12.65
C VAL A 228 -46.87 19.62 11.93
N VAL A 229 -47.45 18.49 11.51
CA VAL A 229 -46.88 17.43 10.68
C VAL A 229 -47.14 17.74 9.20
N GLY A 230 -46.18 17.41 8.33
CA GLY A 230 -46.31 17.35 6.86
C GLY A 230 -45.92 18.65 6.14
N VAL A 231 -45.34 18.69 4.94
CA VAL A 231 -45.31 17.75 3.80
C VAL A 231 -44.14 18.17 2.86
N VAL A 232 -43.48 17.17 2.27
CA VAL A 232 -42.77 17.09 0.96
C VAL A 232 -42.63 18.36 0.10
N GLY A 233 -41.42 18.63 -0.43
CA GLY A 233 -41.27 19.25 -1.76
C GLY A 233 -40.06 20.17 -2.01
N ALA A 234 -39.07 19.62 -2.72
CA ALA A 234 -38.23 20.28 -3.74
C ALA A 234 -37.21 21.38 -3.37
N VAL A 235 -36.15 21.40 -4.20
CA VAL A 235 -35.13 22.46 -4.41
C VAL A 235 -33.88 22.36 -3.54
N VAL A 236 -32.88 21.58 -3.99
CA VAL A 236 -31.52 22.11 -4.25
C VAL A 236 -30.93 21.35 -5.45
N VAL A 237 -31.17 21.88 -6.65
CA VAL A 237 -30.33 21.65 -7.84
C VAL A 237 -29.35 22.81 -7.88
N GLY A 238 -28.05 22.49 -7.98
CA GLY A 238 -27.01 23.47 -8.28
C GLY A 238 -25.87 23.43 -7.27
N ILE A 239 -24.87 22.58 -7.55
CA ILE A 239 -23.42 22.82 -7.50
C ILE A 239 -22.77 21.46 -7.76
N ALA A 240 -22.59 21.10 -9.03
CA ALA A 240 -21.70 20.00 -9.45
C ALA A 240 -21.33 20.10 -10.94
N VAL A 241 -21.13 21.31 -11.46
CA VAL A 241 -20.56 21.53 -12.81
C VAL A 241 -19.49 22.62 -12.72
N ALA A 242 -18.33 22.28 -12.15
CA ALA A 242 -17.16 23.18 -12.16
C ALA A 242 -15.81 22.49 -11.92
N MET A 243 -15.68 21.18 -12.17
CA MET A 243 -14.40 20.45 -11.97
C MET A 243 -14.00 19.55 -13.15
N TYR A 244 -14.75 19.59 -14.27
CA TYR A 244 -14.35 18.91 -15.50
C TYR A 244 -13.99 19.99 -16.53
N GLN A 245 -12.84 19.86 -17.19
CA GLN A 245 -12.24 20.78 -18.19
C GLN A 245 -11.06 21.67 -17.70
N ARG A 246 -10.02 21.04 -17.13
CA ARG A 246 -8.63 21.53 -17.29
C ARG A 246 -7.71 20.38 -17.71
N GLN A 247 -7.71 20.06 -19.01
CA GLN A 247 -6.58 19.37 -19.63
C GLN A 247 -5.67 20.44 -20.28
N PRO A 248 -4.35 20.46 -20.02
CA PRO A 248 -3.44 21.30 -20.78
C PRO A 248 -3.18 20.69 -22.16
N VAL A 249 -3.38 21.52 -23.19
CA VAL A 249 -3.07 21.24 -24.59
C VAL A 249 -1.55 21.15 -24.75
N VAL A 250 -1.03 20.01 -25.22
CA VAL A 250 0.37 19.86 -25.65
C VAL A 250 0.44 20.15 -27.15
N THR A 251 1.14 21.21 -27.53
CA THR A 251 1.48 21.51 -28.93
C THR A 251 2.82 20.88 -29.30
N PRO A 252 2.98 20.26 -30.49
CA PRO A 252 4.23 19.67 -30.92
C PRO A 252 5.08 20.73 -31.63
N GLY A 253 6.24 21.06 -31.06
CA GLY A 253 7.19 21.95 -31.67
C GLY A 253 8.37 22.19 -30.75
N ASP A 254 9.40 21.35 -30.89
CA ASP A 254 10.81 21.76 -30.88
C ASP A 254 11.70 20.52 -31.07
N TYR A 255 12.05 20.27 -32.34
CA TYR A 255 13.20 19.46 -32.68
C TYR A 255 14.44 20.29 -32.36
N VAL A 256 15.05 20.08 -31.19
CA VAL A 256 16.40 20.59 -30.93
C VAL A 256 17.39 19.52 -31.37
N ALA A 257 18.01 19.79 -32.52
CA ALA A 257 19.25 19.15 -32.92
C ALA A 257 20.35 19.52 -31.91
N LEU A 258 20.99 18.51 -31.33
CA LEU A 258 22.29 18.67 -30.68
C LEU A 258 23.23 17.61 -31.23
N SER A 259 24.00 18.04 -32.22
CA SER A 259 25.26 17.44 -32.61
C SER A 259 26.31 17.82 -31.57
N LEU A 260 26.89 16.82 -30.90
CA LEU A 260 28.31 16.64 -30.59
C LEU A 260 28.52 15.34 -29.82
#